data_AF-A0A9Q7X3P0-F1
#
_entry.id   AF-A0A9Q7X3P0-F1
#
_cell.length_a   1.000
_cell.length_b   1.000
_cell.length_c   1.000
_cell.angle_alpha   90.00
_cell.angle_beta   90.00
_cell.angle_gamma   90.00
#
_symmetry.space_group_name_H-M   'P 1'
#
loop_
_entity.id
_entity.type
_entity.pdbx_description
1 polymer ?
#
loop_
_entity_poly.entity_id
_entity_poly.type
_entity_poly.pdbx_seq_one_letter_code
_entity_poly.pdbx_strand_id
1 'polypeptide(L)'
;MVLLSALVLLLLPALLCHAAPHPVAASSSSVSPDPAFNAESIVPGDRLGIKDFGYYYDLQPKPKMRTLTNEEFAKQFGTQIHIEGSPVLFSKKVDESKVHHALEHYGKVRIVGPSTNFLGYPESILLKKEIEEGKVTIKRDYTQVKFDWLLENAQSYGKRYGDTVMYLKHGPPFAQRKDSGQGYKVSEWKKIKKQSIIYNLEETGVSELRTHLDHKNYLKVRDHLGRLLGFALDKDGTVLFKDFSERVRV
;
A
#
# COMPACT_ATOMS: atom_id res chain seq x y z
N MET A 1 17.14 36.67 -41.63
CA MET A 1 15.80 36.98 -42.15
C MET A 1 15.69 36.49 -43.58
N VAL A 2 15.09 35.31 -43.82
CA VAL A 2 14.31 34.96 -45.02
C VAL A 2 13.43 33.77 -44.59
N LEU A 3 12.12 33.92 -44.75
CA LEU A 3 11.07 32.93 -44.53
C LEU A 3 10.99 31.95 -45.72
N LEU A 4 10.61 30.69 -45.46
CA LEU A 4 9.90 29.76 -46.35
C LEU A 4 9.48 28.55 -45.48
N SER A 5 8.29 28.53 -44.86
CA SER A 5 6.98 28.20 -45.42
C SER A 5 6.99 26.97 -46.35
N ALA A 6 6.69 25.81 -45.81
CA ALA A 6 6.23 24.64 -46.57
C ALA A 6 5.05 23.99 -45.84
N LEU A 7 3.88 24.35 -46.35
CA LEU A 7 2.56 23.82 -46.09
C LEU A 7 2.49 22.37 -46.61
N VAL A 8 2.20 21.39 -45.76
CA VAL A 8 1.84 20.03 -46.19
C VAL A 8 0.40 19.77 -45.77
N LEU A 9 -0.48 19.84 -46.76
CA LEU A 9 -1.90 19.54 -46.71
C LEU A 9 -2.14 18.27 -47.53
N LEU A 10 -3.11 17.47 -47.09
CA LEU A 10 -3.90 16.46 -47.84
C LEU A 10 -3.29 15.05 -48.01
N LEU A 11 -3.82 14.07 -47.27
CA LEU A 11 -4.88 13.15 -47.77
C LEU A 11 -5.20 12.03 -46.76
N LEU A 12 -6.46 12.02 -46.30
CA LEU A 12 -7.13 10.88 -45.66
C LEU A 12 -7.53 9.85 -46.73
N PRO A 13 -7.52 8.56 -46.38
CA PRO A 13 -8.56 7.65 -46.82
C PRO A 13 -9.36 7.12 -45.63
N ALA A 14 -10.68 7.33 -45.71
CA ALA A 14 -11.68 6.66 -44.90
C ALA A 14 -11.66 5.14 -45.17
N LEU A 15 -11.66 4.34 -44.10
CA LEU A 15 -11.98 2.92 -44.16
C LEU A 15 -13.12 2.65 -43.19
N LEU A 16 -14.33 2.68 -43.73
CA LEU A 16 -15.50 2.06 -43.16
C LEU A 16 -15.37 0.54 -43.29
N CYS A 17 -15.36 -0.18 -42.16
CA CYS A 17 -15.78 -1.57 -42.12
C CYS A 17 -16.92 -1.70 -41.10
N HIS A 18 -18.09 -2.04 -41.64
CA HIS A 18 -19.28 -2.43 -40.90
C HIS A 18 -19.08 -3.81 -40.27
N ALA A 19 -19.39 -3.95 -38.99
CA ALA A 19 -19.68 -5.25 -38.38
C ALA A 19 -21.07 -5.16 -37.72
N ALA A 20 -21.97 -6.01 -38.20
CA ALA A 20 -23.35 -6.09 -37.76
C ALA A 20 -23.47 -6.69 -36.34
N PRO A 21 -24.53 -6.33 -35.59
CA PRO A 21 -24.81 -6.93 -34.30
C PRO A 21 -25.56 -8.27 -34.45
N HIS A 22 -25.10 -9.29 -33.73
CA HIS A 22 -25.87 -10.52 -33.52
C HIS A 22 -26.90 -10.33 -32.39
N PRO A 23 -28.14 -10.81 -32.55
CA PRO A 23 -29.14 -10.84 -31.49
C PRO A 23 -28.89 -12.03 -30.58
N VAL A 24 -28.70 -11.80 -29.28
CA VAL A 24 -28.77 -12.85 -28.26
C VAL A 24 -30.11 -12.75 -27.56
N ALA A 25 -30.85 -13.84 -27.62
CA ALA A 25 -32.18 -14.01 -27.07
C ALA A 25 -32.22 -13.75 -25.56
N ALA A 26 -33.19 -12.92 -25.15
CA ALA A 26 -33.61 -12.80 -23.77
C ALA A 26 -34.32 -14.08 -23.33
N SER A 27 -33.77 -14.77 -22.33
CA SER A 27 -34.52 -15.74 -21.53
C SER A 27 -34.91 -15.05 -20.22
N SER A 28 -36.17 -14.62 -20.19
CA SER A 28 -36.87 -14.18 -18.99
C SER A 28 -37.05 -15.36 -18.05
N SER A 29 -36.39 -15.33 -16.89
CA SER A 29 -36.83 -16.10 -15.73
C SER A 29 -37.25 -15.11 -14.65
N SER A 30 -38.54 -15.11 -14.39
CA SER A 30 -39.24 -14.39 -13.34
C SER A 30 -38.80 -14.91 -11.98
N VAL A 31 -38.11 -14.09 -11.20
CA VAL A 31 -37.98 -14.27 -9.75
C VAL A 31 -38.86 -13.22 -9.09
N SER A 32 -39.83 -13.72 -8.34
CA SER A 32 -40.83 -12.96 -7.60
C SER A 32 -40.21 -11.94 -6.64
N PRO A 33 -40.89 -10.80 -6.39
CA PRO A 33 -40.50 -9.83 -5.39
C PRO A 33 -41.12 -10.22 -4.04
N ASP A 34 -40.30 -10.33 -2.99
CA ASP A 34 -40.74 -10.27 -1.59
C ASP A 34 -39.51 -10.12 -0.67
N PRO A 35 -39.64 -9.52 0.52
CA PRO A 35 -40.44 -8.35 0.88
C PRO A 35 -39.56 -7.24 1.47
N ALA A 36 -40.21 -6.11 1.77
CA ALA A 36 -39.67 -4.91 2.40
C ALA A 36 -38.61 -5.18 3.48
N PHE A 37 -37.46 -4.50 3.35
CA PHE A 37 -36.54 -4.28 4.45
C PHE A 37 -37.26 -3.43 5.51
N ASN A 38 -37.85 -4.09 6.49
CA ASN A 38 -38.33 -3.45 7.70
C ASN A 38 -37.13 -2.81 8.41
N ALA A 39 -37.08 -1.49 8.39
CA ALA A 39 -36.26 -0.68 9.27
C ALA A 39 -36.85 -0.72 10.68
N GLU A 40 -36.74 -1.87 11.35
CA GLU A 40 -37.00 -1.98 12.78
C GLU A 40 -35.67 -2.04 13.52
N SER A 41 -35.33 -0.90 14.13
CA SER A 41 -34.77 -0.79 15.49
C SER A 41 -34.11 -2.06 16.07
N ILE A 42 -32.80 -2.22 15.82
CA ILE A 42 -31.95 -3.14 16.59
C ILE A 42 -30.99 -2.31 17.44
N VAL A 43 -31.19 -2.39 18.76
CA VAL A 43 -30.29 -1.90 19.80
C VAL A 43 -28.95 -2.67 19.72
N PRO A 44 -27.79 -2.01 19.93
CA PRO A 44 -26.49 -2.47 19.43
C PRO A 44 -25.88 -3.58 20.30
N GLY A 45 -25.52 -4.69 19.65
CA GLY A 45 -24.90 -5.85 20.29
C GLY A 45 -24.13 -6.71 19.31
N ASP A 46 -22.93 -6.27 18.97
CA ASP A 46 -21.71 -7.09 18.85
C ASP A 46 -21.74 -8.40 18.03
N ARG A 47 -22.41 -8.42 16.87
CA ARG A 47 -22.50 -9.64 16.04
C ARG A 47 -21.46 -9.80 14.91
N LEU A 48 -20.51 -8.88 14.73
CA LEU A 48 -19.57 -8.95 13.60
C LEU A 48 -18.08 -8.91 13.96
N GLY A 49 -17.70 -8.77 15.24
CA GLY A 49 -16.28 -8.65 15.63
C GLY A 49 -15.56 -7.45 14.98
N ILE A 50 -16.31 -6.56 14.34
CA ILE A 50 -15.81 -5.33 13.74
C ILE A 50 -15.74 -4.32 14.87
N LYS A 51 -14.53 -4.07 15.35
CA LYS A 51 -14.27 -2.92 16.22
C LYS A 51 -14.48 -1.66 15.41
N ASP A 52 -15.56 -0.95 15.70
CA ASP A 52 -15.78 0.39 15.18
C ASP A 52 -14.67 1.34 15.69
N PHE A 53 -14.48 2.49 15.04
CA PHE A 53 -13.59 3.55 15.52
C PHE A 53 -13.91 3.95 16.96
N GLY A 54 -15.19 3.82 17.35
CA GLY A 54 -15.71 3.73 18.71
C GLY A 54 -14.71 3.16 19.72
N TYR A 55 -14.20 1.98 19.42
CA TYR A 55 -13.31 1.22 20.31
C TYR A 55 -11.98 1.93 20.60
N TYR A 56 -11.46 2.70 19.65
CA TYR A 56 -10.16 3.36 19.78
C TYR A 56 -10.25 4.75 20.43
N TYR A 57 -11.45 5.28 20.68
CA TYR A 57 -11.64 6.53 21.43
C TYR A 57 -11.21 6.41 22.90
N ASP A 58 -11.35 5.22 23.47
CA ASP A 58 -11.00 4.97 24.88
C ASP A 58 -9.64 4.28 25.03
N LEU A 59 -8.86 4.15 23.95
CA LEU A 59 -7.54 3.54 24.00
C LEU A 59 -6.63 4.34 24.93
N GLN A 60 -6.21 3.70 26.02
CA GLN A 60 -5.27 4.24 27.01
C GLN A 60 -3.87 3.67 26.80
N PRO A 61 -2.79 4.45 27.04
CA PRO A 61 -1.43 3.93 27.02
C PRO A 61 -1.26 2.72 27.94
N LYS A 62 -0.54 1.68 27.50
CA LYS A 62 -0.20 0.53 28.34
C LYS A 62 1.20 0.69 28.95
N PRO A 63 1.34 0.79 30.28
CA PRO A 63 2.61 1.15 30.92
C PRO A 63 3.69 0.06 30.87
N LYS A 64 3.35 -1.19 30.55
CA LYS A 64 4.30 -2.33 30.52
C LYS A 64 3.93 -3.34 29.43
N MET A 65 4.13 -2.96 28.17
CA MET A 65 4.08 -3.89 27.05
C MET A 65 5.39 -4.68 26.98
N ARG A 66 5.32 -5.96 26.57
CA ARG A 66 6.53 -6.70 26.18
C ARG A 66 7.17 -6.00 24.97
N THR A 67 8.46 -5.72 25.03
CA THR A 67 9.20 -5.25 23.85
C THR A 67 9.35 -6.41 22.87
N LEU A 68 8.88 -6.23 21.63
CA LEU A 68 9.11 -7.21 20.59
C LEU A 68 10.55 -7.13 20.10
N THR A 69 11.12 -8.26 19.73
CA THR A 69 12.39 -8.33 19.00
C THR A 69 12.21 -7.78 17.58
N ASN A 70 13.31 -7.44 16.91
CA ASN A 70 13.27 -6.98 15.51
C ASN A 70 12.62 -8.02 14.58
N GLU A 71 12.86 -9.31 14.83
CA GLU A 71 12.25 -10.40 14.06
C GLU A 71 10.73 -10.46 14.27
N GLU A 72 10.27 -10.34 15.52
CA GLU A 72 8.85 -10.30 15.84
C GLU A 72 8.16 -9.08 15.22
N PHE A 73 8.81 -7.91 15.24
CA PHE A 73 8.32 -6.72 14.52
C PHE A 73 8.24 -6.96 13.02
N ALA A 74 9.28 -7.53 12.41
CA ALA A 74 9.27 -7.85 10.98
C ALA A 74 8.15 -8.85 10.63
N LYS A 75 7.92 -9.86 11.46
CA LYS A 75 6.81 -10.81 11.29
C LYS A 75 5.45 -10.15 11.44
N GLN A 76 5.30 -9.24 12.42
CA GLN A 76 4.03 -8.61 12.73
C GLN A 76 3.66 -7.49 11.75
N PHE A 77 4.64 -6.71 11.28
CA PHE A 77 4.46 -5.48 10.49
C PHE A 77 5.08 -5.51 9.09
N GLY A 78 5.89 -6.52 8.75
CA GLY A 78 6.58 -6.61 7.46
C GLY A 78 5.66 -6.73 6.24
N THR A 79 4.43 -7.19 6.44
CA THR A 79 3.38 -7.31 5.41
C THR A 79 2.26 -6.30 5.62
N GLN A 80 2.60 -5.09 6.04
CA GLN A 80 1.65 -4.00 6.20
C GLN A 80 2.09 -2.77 5.42
N ILE A 81 1.12 -2.08 4.84
CA ILE A 81 1.35 -0.76 4.27
C ILE A 81 1.78 0.18 5.40
N HIS A 82 2.81 0.97 5.18
CA HIS A 82 3.23 2.09 6.01
C HIS A 82 3.10 3.36 5.21
N ILE A 83 2.44 4.35 5.80
CA ILE A 83 2.29 5.68 5.22
C ILE A 83 2.91 6.69 6.18
N GLU A 84 3.89 7.44 5.67
CA GLU A 84 4.66 8.42 6.44
C GLU A 84 5.31 7.79 7.69
N GLY A 85 5.79 6.54 7.57
CA GLY A 85 6.38 5.77 8.67
C GLY A 85 5.38 5.20 9.69
N SER A 86 4.07 5.37 9.47
CA SER A 86 3.01 4.82 10.33
C SER A 86 2.45 3.54 9.71
N PRO A 87 2.43 2.39 10.41
CA PRO A 87 1.72 1.22 9.92
C PRO A 87 0.22 1.49 9.76
N VAL A 88 -0.36 0.93 8.71
CA VAL A 88 -1.79 1.01 8.39
C VAL A 88 -2.45 -0.31 8.80
N LEU A 89 -3.39 -0.24 9.75
CA LEU A 89 -4.09 -1.38 10.33
C LEU A 89 -5.59 -1.31 9.98
N PHE A 90 -6.13 -2.35 9.34
CA PHE A 90 -7.54 -2.38 8.92
C PHE A 90 -8.46 -2.95 10.02
N SER A 91 -9.33 -2.12 10.61
CA SER A 91 -10.05 -2.30 11.88
C SER A 91 -10.83 -3.61 12.04
N LYS A 92 -11.33 -4.19 10.95
CA LYS A 92 -12.05 -5.49 10.97
C LYS A 92 -11.23 -6.64 11.56
N LYS A 93 -9.90 -6.50 11.74
CA LYS A 93 -8.99 -7.56 12.21
C LYS A 93 -7.89 -7.09 13.18
N VAL A 94 -8.05 -5.94 13.84
CA VAL A 94 -6.93 -5.34 14.59
C VAL A 94 -7.02 -5.66 16.07
N ASP A 95 -6.14 -6.56 16.52
CA ASP A 95 -5.85 -6.76 17.92
C ASP A 95 -5.32 -5.46 18.54
N GLU A 96 -5.84 -5.10 19.71
CA GLU A 96 -5.39 -3.94 20.47
C GLU A 96 -3.90 -4.05 20.85
N SER A 97 -3.41 -5.27 21.14
CA SER A 97 -1.99 -5.51 21.42
C SER A 97 -1.10 -5.02 20.26
N LYS A 98 -1.55 -5.23 19.02
CA LYS A 98 -0.86 -4.80 17.81
C LYS A 98 -0.87 -3.30 17.63
N VAL A 99 -1.94 -2.60 18.02
CA VAL A 99 -1.99 -1.14 18.07
C VAL A 99 -0.99 -0.60 19.07
N HIS A 100 -0.96 -1.15 20.30
CA HIS A 100 0.01 -0.75 21.32
C HIS A 100 1.45 -1.00 20.88
N HIS A 101 1.76 -2.16 20.32
CA HIS A 101 3.09 -2.44 19.78
C HIS A 101 3.50 -1.44 18.69
N ALA A 102 2.55 -1.03 17.83
CA ALA A 102 2.83 -0.02 16.81
C ALA A 102 3.09 1.36 17.42
N LEU A 103 2.30 1.77 18.42
CA LEU A 103 2.49 3.03 19.15
C LEU A 103 3.81 3.06 19.92
N GLU A 104 4.22 1.95 20.52
CA GLU A 104 5.49 1.85 21.24
C GLU A 104 6.70 1.90 20.28
N HIS A 105 6.61 1.26 19.12
CA HIS A 105 7.74 1.17 18.19
C HIS A 105 7.85 2.35 17.24
N TYR A 106 6.74 2.74 16.61
CA TYR A 106 6.70 3.79 15.59
C TYR A 106 6.27 5.15 16.15
N GLY A 107 5.80 5.20 17.39
CA GLY A 107 5.21 6.41 17.98
C GLY A 107 3.82 6.76 17.43
N LYS A 108 3.37 6.08 16.37
CA LYS A 108 2.11 6.37 15.68
C LYS A 108 1.63 5.15 14.89
N VAL A 109 0.32 5.09 14.66
CA VAL A 109 -0.33 4.03 13.88
C VAL A 109 -1.62 4.56 13.30
N ARG A 110 -1.93 4.17 12.07
CA ARG A 110 -3.18 4.56 11.43
C ARG A 110 -4.14 3.38 11.38
N ILE A 111 -5.33 3.58 11.92
CA ILE A 111 -6.40 2.61 11.85
C ILE A 111 -7.31 3.01 10.69
N VAL A 112 -7.64 2.06 9.82
CA VAL A 112 -8.54 2.25 8.68
C VAL A 112 -9.72 1.33 8.86
N GLY A 113 -10.93 1.85 8.72
CA GLY A 113 -12.15 1.14 9.05
C GLY A 113 -13.16 1.18 7.91
N PRO A 114 -14.29 0.47 8.06
CA PRO A 114 -15.39 0.63 7.13
C PRO A 114 -15.82 2.10 7.09
N SER A 115 -16.25 2.54 5.92
CA SER A 115 -16.88 3.84 5.77
C SER A 115 -18.19 3.87 6.56
N THR A 116 -18.39 4.91 7.38
CA THR A 116 -19.71 5.23 7.93
C THR A 116 -20.38 6.34 7.12
N ASN A 117 -19.67 6.95 6.16
CA ASN A 117 -20.17 8.00 5.30
C ASN A 117 -20.87 7.46 4.05
N PHE A 118 -21.81 8.25 3.52
CA PHE A 118 -22.60 7.89 2.33
C PHE A 118 -21.74 7.73 1.05
N LEU A 119 -20.53 8.27 1.04
CA LEU A 119 -19.62 8.22 -0.10
C LEU A 119 -18.82 6.91 -0.18
N GLY A 120 -18.89 6.06 0.85
CA GLY A 120 -18.23 4.76 0.87
C GLY A 120 -16.71 4.81 1.01
N TYR A 121 -16.11 5.98 1.26
CA TYR A 121 -14.67 6.10 1.48
C TYR A 121 -14.28 5.56 2.85
N PRO A 122 -13.25 4.70 2.94
CA PRO A 122 -12.83 4.15 4.21
C PRO A 122 -12.42 5.30 5.13
N GLU A 123 -12.95 5.31 6.34
CA GLU A 123 -12.51 6.28 7.34
C GLU A 123 -11.15 5.87 7.88
N SER A 124 -10.40 6.85 8.39
CA SER A 124 -9.15 6.57 9.09
C SER A 124 -8.93 7.52 10.25
N ILE A 125 -8.24 7.00 11.27
CA ILE A 125 -7.78 7.74 12.43
C ILE A 125 -6.29 7.48 12.60
N LEU A 126 -5.51 8.55 12.75
CA LEU A 126 -4.11 8.45 13.14
C LEU A 126 -4.01 8.57 14.67
N LEU A 127 -3.52 7.52 15.30
CA LEU A 127 -3.18 7.50 16.71
C LEU A 127 -1.70 7.87 16.86
N LYS A 128 -1.38 8.83 17.72
CA LYS A 128 -0.01 9.26 18.03
C LYS A 128 0.24 9.14 19.52
N LYS A 129 1.35 8.52 19.89
CA LYS A 129 1.85 8.52 21.27
C LYS A 129 2.55 9.85 21.52
N GLU A 130 2.15 10.55 22.57
CA GLU A 130 2.75 11.82 22.98
C GLU A 130 3.15 11.77 24.46
N ILE A 131 4.14 12.58 24.83
CA ILE A 131 4.61 12.72 26.20
C ILE A 131 4.49 14.19 26.56
N GLU A 132 3.54 14.51 27.43
CA GLU A 132 3.28 15.86 27.92
C GLU A 132 3.44 15.84 29.45
N GLU A 133 4.29 16.71 29.98
CA GLU A 133 4.53 16.81 31.43
C GLU A 133 4.92 15.47 32.10
N GLY A 134 5.66 14.62 31.37
CA GLY A 134 6.06 13.30 31.84
C GLY A 134 4.95 12.23 31.81
N LYS A 135 3.75 12.57 31.36
CA LYS A 135 2.63 11.66 31.17
C LYS A 135 2.52 11.25 29.71
N VAL A 136 2.46 9.93 29.47
CA VAL A 136 2.19 9.38 28.14
C VAL A 136 0.69 9.53 27.85
N THR A 137 0.34 10.04 26.67
CA THR A 137 -1.04 10.11 26.17
C THR A 137 -1.12 9.59 24.73
N ILE A 138 -2.33 9.27 24.27
CA ILE A 138 -2.59 8.91 22.88
C ILE A 138 -3.47 10.01 22.26
N LYS A 139 -2.90 10.79 21.35
CA LYS A 139 -3.63 11.79 20.56
C LYS A 139 -4.22 11.17 19.31
N ARG A 140 -5.32 11.78 18.85
CA ARG A 140 -6.11 11.34 17.71
C ARG A 140 -6.12 12.44 16.68
N ASP A 141 -5.80 12.08 15.45
CA ASP A 141 -5.75 12.99 14.32
C ASP A 141 -6.59 12.41 13.16
N TYR A 142 -7.64 13.14 12.80
CA TYR A 142 -8.59 12.76 11.75
C TYR A 142 -8.25 13.40 10.40
N THR A 143 -7.08 14.03 10.28
CA THR A 143 -6.68 14.68 9.03
C THR A 143 -6.46 13.62 7.95
N GLN A 144 -7.21 13.73 6.85
CA GLN A 144 -7.21 12.78 5.72
C GLN A 144 -6.55 13.31 4.44
N VAL A 145 -6.19 14.60 4.39
CA VAL A 145 -5.93 15.37 3.14
C VAL A 145 -4.98 14.69 2.14
N LYS A 146 -4.03 13.86 2.59
CA LYS A 146 -3.14 13.08 1.71
C LYS A 146 -3.21 11.57 1.90
N PHE A 147 -3.89 11.10 2.94
CA PHE A 147 -3.83 9.69 3.32
C PHE A 147 -4.52 8.79 2.29
N ASP A 148 -5.72 9.16 1.85
CA ASP A 148 -6.52 8.31 0.96
C ASP A 148 -5.80 8.09 -0.38
N TRP A 149 -5.22 9.15 -0.94
CA TRP A 149 -4.42 9.05 -2.15
C TRP A 149 -3.17 8.16 -1.96
N LEU A 150 -2.46 8.28 -0.83
CA LEU A 150 -1.30 7.44 -0.53
C LEU A 150 -1.69 5.95 -0.35
N LEU A 151 -2.83 5.69 0.30
CA LEU A 151 -3.35 4.36 0.51
C LEU A 151 -3.81 3.74 -0.81
N GLU A 152 -4.58 4.47 -1.61
CA GLU A 152 -5.04 4.05 -2.93
C GLU A 152 -3.86 3.76 -3.86
N ASN A 153 -2.82 4.59 -3.85
CA ASN A 153 -1.60 4.37 -4.62
C ASN A 153 -0.90 3.07 -4.19
N ALA A 154 -0.75 2.83 -2.89
CA ALA A 154 -0.17 1.58 -2.37
C ALA A 154 -1.00 0.35 -2.79
N GLN A 155 -2.32 0.41 -2.62
CA GLN A 155 -3.23 -0.67 -3.03
C GLN A 155 -3.22 -0.92 -4.53
N SER A 156 -3.14 0.14 -5.34
CA SER A 156 -3.03 0.05 -6.80
C SER A 156 -1.71 -0.60 -7.22
N TYR A 157 -0.62 -0.37 -6.48
CA TYR A 157 0.64 -1.10 -6.64
C TYR A 157 0.45 -2.60 -6.39
N GLY A 158 -0.26 -2.97 -5.31
CA GLY A 158 -0.61 -4.37 -5.01
C GLY A 158 -1.43 -5.02 -6.12
N LYS A 159 -2.47 -4.35 -6.61
CA LYS A 159 -3.28 -4.83 -7.74
C LYS A 159 -2.46 -5.05 -9.01
N ARG A 160 -1.47 -4.20 -9.28
CA ARG A 160 -0.66 -4.24 -10.51
C ARG A 160 0.49 -5.24 -10.45
N TYR A 161 1.17 -5.35 -9.30
CA TYR A 161 2.43 -6.08 -9.16
C TYR A 161 2.41 -7.18 -8.10
N GLY A 162 1.30 -7.35 -7.38
CA GLY A 162 1.16 -8.29 -6.28
C GLY A 162 1.50 -7.69 -4.92
N ASP A 163 0.97 -8.30 -3.87
CA ASP A 163 1.08 -7.81 -2.48
C ASP A 163 2.52 -7.76 -1.99
N THR A 164 3.37 -8.72 -2.35
CA THR A 164 4.80 -8.71 -1.98
C THR A 164 5.51 -7.47 -2.50
N VAL A 165 5.25 -7.05 -3.74
CA VAL A 165 5.82 -5.82 -4.31
C VAL A 165 5.30 -4.59 -3.57
N MET A 166 4.01 -4.57 -3.26
CA MET A 166 3.40 -3.51 -2.44
C MET A 166 4.08 -3.42 -1.07
N TYR A 167 4.31 -4.52 -0.36
CA TYR A 167 4.98 -4.53 0.95
C TYR A 167 6.48 -4.22 0.87
N LEU A 168 7.14 -4.53 -0.24
CA LEU A 168 8.50 -4.07 -0.47
C LEU A 168 8.53 -2.55 -0.63
N LYS A 169 7.67 -1.99 -1.47
CA LYS A 169 7.66 -0.56 -1.83
C LYS A 169 7.07 0.34 -0.74
N HIS A 170 5.98 -0.10 -0.12
CA HIS A 170 5.17 0.67 0.83
C HIS A 170 5.14 0.01 2.22
N GLY A 171 6.02 -0.96 2.52
CA GLY A 171 6.10 -1.56 3.85
C GLY A 171 6.87 -0.71 4.87
N PRO A 172 7.32 -1.31 5.99
CA PRO A 172 8.12 -0.58 6.97
C PRO A 172 9.30 0.16 6.31
N PRO A 173 9.61 1.40 6.75
CA PRO A 173 10.75 2.11 6.21
C PRO A 173 12.04 1.36 6.54
N PHE A 174 13.03 1.45 5.65
CA PHE A 174 14.37 0.97 5.93
C PHE A 174 15.15 2.03 6.72
N ALA A 175 16.18 1.62 7.45
CA ALA A 175 17.07 2.57 8.12
C ALA A 175 17.76 3.49 7.10
N GLN A 176 18.04 4.73 7.53
CA GLN A 176 18.82 5.69 6.75
C GLN A 176 20.21 5.11 6.45
N ARG A 177 20.68 5.32 5.22
CA ARG A 177 21.97 4.82 4.75
C ARG A 177 23.08 5.76 5.18
N LYS A 178 24.15 5.18 5.73
CA LYS A 178 25.36 5.95 6.08
C LYS A 178 26.05 6.42 4.81
N ASP A 179 26.47 7.68 4.80
CA ASP A 179 27.37 8.16 3.77
C ASP A 179 28.71 7.42 3.89
N SER A 180 29.24 6.97 2.75
CA SER A 180 30.67 6.70 2.65
C SER A 180 31.41 8.05 2.60
N GLY A 181 32.74 8.07 2.76
CA GLY A 181 33.53 9.30 2.58
C GLY A 181 33.37 9.98 1.22
N GLN A 182 32.70 9.32 0.25
CA GLN A 182 32.36 9.84 -1.08
C GLN A 182 30.85 10.14 -1.26
N GLY A 183 30.09 10.16 -0.15
CA GLY A 183 28.63 10.27 -0.16
C GLY A 183 27.91 8.94 -0.40
N TYR A 184 26.60 8.93 -0.20
CA TYR A 184 25.75 7.80 -0.57
C TYR A 184 25.42 7.82 -2.07
N LYS A 185 25.55 6.67 -2.74
CA LYS A 185 25.18 6.49 -4.15
C LYS A 185 24.17 5.37 -4.31
N VAL A 186 23.00 5.71 -4.85
CA VAL A 186 21.95 4.74 -5.20
C VAL A 186 22.45 3.76 -6.26
N SER A 187 22.09 2.48 -6.10
CA SER A 187 22.37 1.43 -7.07
C SER A 187 21.79 1.76 -8.45
N GLU A 188 22.63 1.80 -9.47
CA GLU A 188 22.21 2.13 -10.84
C GLU A 188 21.35 1.02 -11.45
N TRP A 189 20.22 1.38 -12.07
CA TRP A 189 19.30 0.42 -12.69
C TRP A 189 19.95 -0.51 -13.72
N LYS A 190 20.90 -0.01 -14.51
CA LYS A 190 21.65 -0.83 -15.48
C LYS A 190 22.50 -1.90 -14.79
N LYS A 191 23.06 -1.60 -13.60
CA LYS A 191 23.82 -2.55 -12.78
C LYS A 191 22.90 -3.58 -12.15
N ILE A 192 21.75 -3.15 -11.61
CA ILE A 192 20.75 -4.06 -11.01
C ILE A 192 20.23 -5.05 -12.05
N LYS A 193 19.84 -4.57 -13.25
CA LYS A 193 19.34 -5.43 -14.34
C LYS A 193 20.33 -6.55 -14.70
N LYS A 194 21.63 -6.26 -14.69
CA LYS A 194 22.74 -7.18 -15.03
C LYS A 194 23.13 -8.17 -13.93
N GLN A 195 22.63 -8.05 -12.70
CA GLN A 195 22.99 -8.99 -11.62
C GLN A 195 22.61 -10.43 -11.98
N SER A 196 23.35 -11.43 -11.51
CA SER A 196 23.03 -12.84 -11.78
C SER A 196 21.90 -13.36 -10.89
N ILE A 197 21.86 -12.92 -9.63
CA ILE A 197 20.86 -13.35 -8.65
C ILE A 197 19.52 -12.72 -8.99
N ILE A 198 18.50 -13.58 -9.14
CA ILE A 198 17.10 -13.21 -9.34
C ILE A 198 16.29 -14.04 -8.36
N TYR A 199 15.56 -13.38 -7.47
CA TYR A 199 14.65 -14.05 -6.54
C TYR A 199 13.29 -14.31 -7.22
N ASN A 200 12.66 -15.44 -6.90
CA ASN A 200 11.28 -15.69 -7.29
C ASN A 200 10.34 -15.07 -6.24
N LEU A 201 9.49 -14.15 -6.68
CA LEU A 201 8.60 -13.38 -5.80
C LEU A 201 7.57 -14.25 -5.06
N GLU A 202 7.16 -15.38 -5.63
CA GLU A 202 6.13 -16.25 -5.04
C GLU A 202 6.73 -17.28 -4.08
N GLU A 203 7.98 -17.68 -4.32
CA GLU A 203 8.69 -18.67 -3.49
C GLU A 203 9.45 -18.02 -2.34
N THR A 204 9.90 -16.77 -2.52
CA THR A 204 10.72 -16.07 -1.51
C THR A 204 9.84 -15.23 -0.61
N GLY A 205 9.91 -15.48 0.71
CA GLY A 205 9.15 -14.71 1.69
C GLY A 205 9.54 -13.23 1.73
N VAL A 206 8.56 -12.35 2.01
CA VAL A 206 8.77 -10.88 2.07
C VAL A 206 9.90 -10.50 3.04
N SER A 207 10.02 -11.21 4.16
CA SER A 207 11.08 -10.95 5.14
C SER A 207 12.48 -11.14 4.54
N GLU A 208 12.71 -12.24 3.81
CA GLU A 208 13.99 -12.53 3.18
C GLU A 208 14.32 -11.50 2.09
N LEU A 209 13.33 -11.14 1.26
CA LEU A 209 13.49 -10.12 0.23
C LEU A 209 13.87 -8.76 0.84
N ARG A 210 13.23 -8.37 1.95
CA ARG A 210 13.56 -7.15 2.69
C ARG A 210 14.95 -7.21 3.30
N THR A 211 15.33 -8.33 3.91
CA THR A 211 16.69 -8.54 4.45
C THR A 211 17.74 -8.42 3.36
N HIS A 212 17.52 -9.01 2.17
CA HIS A 212 18.44 -8.85 1.04
C HIS A 212 18.52 -7.39 0.59
N LEU A 213 17.38 -6.73 0.41
CA LEU A 213 17.31 -5.33 -0.03
C LEU A 213 18.02 -4.40 0.96
N ASP A 214 17.88 -4.64 2.27
CA ASP A 214 18.57 -3.87 3.31
C ASP A 214 20.09 -4.05 3.25
N HIS A 215 20.57 -5.29 3.11
CA HIS A 215 22.00 -5.58 3.09
C HIS A 215 22.70 -5.17 1.79
N LYS A 216 22.02 -5.29 0.65
CA LYS A 216 22.62 -5.05 -0.68
C LYS A 216 22.26 -3.69 -1.27
N ASN A 217 21.29 -2.96 -0.70
CA ASN A 217 20.71 -1.72 -1.24
C ASN A 217 20.11 -1.87 -2.64
N TYR A 218 19.90 -3.11 -3.09
CA TYR A 218 19.17 -3.44 -4.30
C TYR A 218 18.55 -4.83 -4.17
N LEU A 219 17.55 -5.10 -5.01
CA LEU A 219 16.93 -6.40 -5.15
C LEU A 219 16.45 -6.55 -6.60
N LYS A 220 16.59 -7.77 -7.14
CA LYS A 220 16.02 -8.14 -8.44
C LYS A 220 15.16 -9.38 -8.28
N VAL A 221 13.91 -9.29 -8.68
CA VAL A 221 12.91 -10.36 -8.57
C VAL A 221 12.28 -10.67 -9.91
N ARG A 222 11.72 -11.86 -10.03
CA ARG A 222 10.79 -12.24 -11.08
C ARG A 222 9.44 -12.59 -10.45
N ASP A 223 8.36 -12.08 -11.02
CA ASP A 223 6.99 -12.44 -10.59
C ASP A 223 6.42 -13.63 -11.36
N HIS A 224 5.19 -14.06 -11.03
CA HIS A 224 4.54 -15.20 -11.70
C HIS A 224 4.23 -14.96 -13.19
N LEU A 225 4.13 -13.69 -13.63
CA LEU A 225 3.95 -13.34 -15.04
C LEU A 225 5.28 -13.30 -15.80
N GLY A 226 6.40 -13.61 -15.13
CA GLY A 226 7.74 -13.54 -15.71
C GLY A 226 8.28 -12.11 -15.85
N ARG A 227 7.61 -11.10 -15.28
CA ARG A 227 8.11 -9.72 -15.26
C ARG A 227 9.34 -9.65 -14.38
N LEU A 228 10.37 -8.96 -14.88
CA LEU A 228 11.61 -8.70 -14.16
C LEU A 228 11.52 -7.34 -13.47
N LEU A 229 11.48 -7.35 -12.13
CA LEU A 229 11.32 -6.14 -11.32
C LEU A 229 12.60 -5.85 -10.54
N GLY A 230 12.92 -4.57 -10.39
CA GLY A 230 14.08 -4.07 -9.66
C GLY A 230 13.68 -3.13 -8.53
N PHE A 231 14.38 -3.26 -7.41
CA PHE A 231 14.28 -2.35 -6.28
C PHE A 231 15.66 -1.82 -5.91
N ALA A 232 15.70 -0.61 -5.37
CA ALA A 232 16.88 0.01 -4.80
C ALA A 232 16.50 0.83 -3.58
N LEU A 233 17.43 1.05 -2.66
CA LEU A 233 17.24 1.98 -1.55
C LEU A 233 17.87 3.33 -1.88
N ASP A 234 17.19 4.42 -1.57
CA ASP A 234 17.80 5.74 -1.54
C ASP A 234 18.50 6.01 -0.19
N LYS A 235 19.02 7.24 -0.03
CA LYS A 235 19.77 7.63 1.18
C LYS A 235 18.90 7.54 2.44
N ASP A 236 17.62 7.89 2.33
CA ASP A 236 16.70 7.95 3.46
C ASP A 236 16.05 6.59 3.76
N GLY A 237 16.44 5.54 3.03
CA GLY A 237 15.85 4.21 3.16
C GLY A 237 14.51 4.07 2.43
N THR A 238 14.16 5.02 1.55
CA THR A 238 12.99 4.90 0.68
C THR A 238 13.29 3.90 -0.42
N VAL A 239 12.30 3.04 -0.69
CA VAL A 239 12.41 2.02 -1.73
C VAL A 239 12.06 2.64 -3.07
N LEU A 240 12.98 2.57 -4.02
CA LEU A 240 12.77 2.89 -5.42
C LEU A 240 12.39 1.60 -6.17
N PHE A 241 11.58 1.74 -7.23
CA PHE A 241 11.04 0.61 -7.99
C PHE A 241 11.21 0.84 -9.49
N LYS A 242 11.48 -0.24 -10.23
CA LYS A 242 11.52 -0.25 -11.69
C LYS A 242 11.04 -1.58 -12.24
N ASP A 243 10.08 -1.54 -13.17
CA ASP A 243 9.77 -2.69 -14.02
C ASP A 243 10.73 -2.68 -15.23
N PHE A 244 11.52 -3.75 -15.38
CA PHE A 244 12.45 -3.90 -16.51
C PHE A 244 11.81 -4.53 -17.76
N SER A 245 10.56 -4.96 -17.63
CA SER A 245 9.75 -5.66 -18.65
C SER A 245 8.91 -4.69 -19.47
N GLU A 246 8.61 -3.51 -18.91
CA GLU A 246 8.04 -2.41 -19.68
C GLU A 246 9.02 -2.04 -20.80
N ARG A 247 8.66 -2.40 -22.03
CA ARG A 247 9.39 -1.96 -23.21
C ARG A 247 9.35 -0.43 -23.17
N VAL A 248 10.53 0.20 -23.25
CA VAL A 248 10.62 1.60 -23.64
C VAL A 248 9.89 1.68 -24.98
N ARG A 249 8.67 2.23 -25.00
CA ARG A 249 8.10 2.73 -26.24
C ARG A 249 9.03 3.86 -26.64
N VAL A 250 10.01 3.54 -27.49
CA VAL A 250 10.83 4.53 -28.18
C VAL A 250 9.95 5.19 -29.22
#